data_AF-A0A953U782-F1
#
_entry.id   AF-A0A953U782-F1
#
_cell.length_a   1.000
_cell.length_b   1.000
_cell.length_c   1.000
_cell.angle_alpha   90.00
_cell.angle_beta   90.00
_cell.angle_gamma   90.00
#
_symmetry.space_group_name_H-M   'P 1'
#
loop_
_entity.id
_entity.type
_entity.pdbx_description
1 polymer ?
#
loop_
_entity_poly.entity_id
_entity_poly.type
_entity_poly.pdbx_seq_one_letter_code
_entity_poly.pdbx_strand_id
1 'polypeptide(L)'
;MAIDRKLIDQLLTDYQKPEDIIGENGLLKELTKAILERALQAELTEHLGYEKHDPAGHHRGNTRNGKSQKTLKGEFGELELETPRDRQATFDPKIVAKGQTRWTGFDDKIISMYARGMTTREIQGHLEEIYGIEVSPTLISNVTDAVIEEVKLWQNRPLEELYPIVYLDALMVKVRDEGHIQNKAIYVVLGVNLEGQKEVLGLWVAQTEGAKFWLQVLTELQNLTAANLLAVDQGLGLNYSLVLSPTFNDIKGSGGTGGARLVQLVLKVSF
;
A
#
# COMPACT_ATOMS: atom_id res chain seq x y z
N MET A 1 -9.12 21.54 20.52
CA MET A 1 -8.24 22.05 21.61
C MET A 1 -7.43 23.19 21.04
N ALA A 2 -7.45 24.37 21.66
CA ALA A 2 -6.56 25.48 21.28
C ALA A 2 -5.41 25.49 22.29
N ILE A 3 -4.16 25.47 21.79
CA ILE A 3 -2.97 25.59 22.63
C ILE A 3 -2.87 27.06 23.09
N ASP A 4 -2.60 27.28 24.37
CA ASP A 4 -2.44 28.63 24.94
C ASP A 4 -1.25 29.33 24.26
N ARG A 5 -1.46 30.56 23.78
CA ARG A 5 -0.42 31.38 23.14
C ARG A 5 0.74 31.66 24.10
N LYS A 6 0.46 31.84 25.39
CA LYS A 6 1.51 32.05 26.39
C LYS A 6 2.42 30.84 26.55
N LEU A 7 1.87 29.64 26.38
CA LEU A 7 2.67 28.41 26.42
C LEU A 7 3.56 28.30 25.17
N ILE A 8 3.06 28.70 24.01
CA ILE A 8 3.86 28.74 22.77
C ILE A 8 5.01 29.74 22.93
N ASP A 9 4.74 30.94 23.44
CA ASP A 9 5.75 31.96 23.69
C ASP A 9 6.82 31.45 24.68
N GLN A 10 6.41 30.71 25.72
CA GLN A 10 7.33 30.08 26.66
C GLN A 10 8.20 29.00 26.02
N LEU A 11 7.62 28.11 25.20
CA LEU A 11 8.36 27.04 24.53
C LEU A 11 9.34 27.59 23.47
N LEU A 12 9.11 28.79 22.95
CA LEU A 12 9.97 29.45 21.97
C LEU A 12 10.98 30.44 22.59
N THR A 13 11.07 30.53 23.92
CA THR A 13 11.92 31.54 24.62
C THR A 13 13.39 31.46 24.19
N ASP A 14 13.92 30.25 23.99
CA ASP A 14 15.32 30.00 23.65
C ASP A 14 15.54 29.70 22.15
N TYR A 15 14.53 29.96 21.31
CA TYR A 15 14.60 29.72 19.87
C TYR A 15 15.60 30.67 19.19
N GLN A 16 16.60 30.13 18.51
CA GLN A 16 17.59 30.92 17.76
C GLN A 16 17.64 30.55 16.27
N LYS A 17 17.40 29.29 15.92
CA LYS A 17 17.48 28.79 14.53
C LYS A 17 16.40 27.75 14.24
N PRO A 18 16.00 27.55 12.97
CA PRO A 18 15.00 26.55 12.59
C PRO A 18 15.26 25.15 13.17
N GLU A 19 16.51 24.73 13.28
CA GLU A 19 16.91 23.43 13.80
C GLU A 19 16.50 23.23 15.27
N ASP A 20 16.32 24.29 16.06
CA ASP A 20 15.87 24.20 17.46
C ASP A 20 14.41 23.72 17.56
N ILE A 21 13.62 23.87 16.49
CA ILE A 21 12.22 23.40 16.43
C ILE A 21 12.13 22.05 15.72
N ILE A 22 12.75 21.91 14.55
CA ILE A 22 12.57 20.78 13.63
C ILE A 22 13.79 19.84 13.52
N GLY A 23 14.91 20.16 14.16
CA GLY A 23 16.12 19.35 14.09
C GLY A 23 16.03 18.03 14.84
N GLU A 24 17.11 17.24 14.79
CA GLU A 24 17.18 15.89 15.38
C GLU A 24 16.89 15.85 16.89
N ASN A 25 17.15 16.95 17.61
CA ASN A 25 16.78 17.15 19.02
C ASN A 25 15.88 18.38 19.21
N GLY A 26 15.10 18.72 18.19
CA GLY A 26 14.24 19.90 18.19
C GLY A 26 13.03 19.77 19.12
N LEU A 27 12.49 20.92 19.52
CA LEU A 27 11.33 21.06 20.41
C LEU A 27 10.15 20.16 20.04
N LEU A 28 9.83 20.01 18.75
CA LEU A 28 8.70 19.18 18.31
C LEU A 28 8.89 17.71 18.67
N LYS A 29 10.12 17.21 18.57
CA LYS A 29 10.46 15.83 18.89
C LYS A 29 10.35 15.57 20.38
N GLU A 30 10.88 16.47 21.21
CA GLU A 30 10.75 16.39 22.67
C GLU A 30 9.29 16.49 23.13
N LEU A 31 8.51 17.39 22.52
CA LEU A 31 7.09 17.53 22.82
C LEU A 31 6.33 16.25 22.44
N THR A 32 6.61 15.68 21.28
CA THR A 32 6.02 14.42 20.83
C THR A 32 6.36 13.27 21.78
N LYS A 33 7.63 13.16 22.19
CA LYS A 33 8.08 12.21 23.23
C LYS A 33 7.28 12.36 24.52
N ALA A 34 7.21 13.59 25.06
CA ALA A 34 6.55 13.86 26.33
C ALA A 34 5.05 13.52 26.29
N ILE A 35 4.37 13.84 25.17
CA ILE A 35 2.96 13.52 24.97
C ILE A 35 2.76 12.00 24.93
N LEU A 36 3.57 11.28 24.13
CA LEU A 36 3.45 9.83 23.99
C LEU A 36 3.71 9.10 25.30
N GLU A 37 4.78 9.45 26.02
CA GLU A 37 5.08 8.84 27.32
C GLU A 37 3.98 9.10 28.35
N ARG A 38 3.41 10.31 28.36
CA ARG A 38 2.32 10.65 29.29
C ARG A 38 1.03 9.92 28.95
N ALA A 39 0.72 9.77 27.66
CA ALA A 39 -0.44 9.02 27.21
C ALA A 39 -0.30 7.52 27.52
N LEU A 40 0.88 6.93 27.33
CA LEU A 40 1.17 5.55 27.74
C LEU A 40 1.07 5.34 29.26
N GLN A 41 1.46 6.33 30.07
CA GLN A 41 1.27 6.28 31.53
C GLN A 41 -0.22 6.29 31.91
N ALA A 42 -1.03 7.08 31.20
CA ALA A 42 -2.46 7.14 31.40
C ALA A 42 -3.14 5.81 31.02
N GLU A 43 -2.76 5.19 29.91
CA GLU A 43 -3.23 3.85 29.55
C GLU A 43 -2.89 2.82 30.63
N LEU A 44 -1.68 2.88 31.21
CA LEU A 44 -1.31 1.99 32.30
C LEU A 44 -2.11 2.27 33.59
N THR A 45 -2.43 3.54 33.87
CA THR A 45 -3.35 3.91 34.97
C THR A 45 -4.72 3.29 34.77
N GLU A 46 -5.27 3.39 33.56
CA GLU A 46 -6.57 2.80 33.24
C GLU A 46 -6.54 1.27 33.36
N HIS A 47 -5.50 0.61 32.82
CA HIS A 47 -5.33 -0.85 32.88
C HIS A 47 -5.24 -1.37 34.31
N LEU A 48 -4.51 -0.68 35.19
CA LEU A 48 -4.33 -1.09 36.59
C LEU A 48 -5.47 -0.60 37.50
N GLY A 49 -6.20 0.44 37.09
CA GLY A 49 -7.28 1.05 37.86
C GLY A 49 -6.81 1.94 39.02
N TYR A 50 -5.54 2.35 39.04
CA TYR A 50 -4.98 3.21 40.08
C TYR A 50 -3.73 3.98 39.61
N GLU A 51 -3.47 5.13 40.25
CA GLU A 51 -2.38 6.04 39.90
C GLU A 51 -1.01 5.59 40.43
N LYS A 52 0.06 6.17 39.89
CA LYS A 52 1.41 5.89 40.39
C LYS A 52 1.52 6.33 41.87
N HIS A 53 1.98 5.41 42.73
CA HIS A 53 2.10 5.60 44.19
C HIS A 53 0.76 5.70 44.95
N ASP A 54 -0.36 5.35 44.32
CA ASP A 54 -1.65 5.28 45.00
C ASP A 54 -1.71 4.07 45.95
N PRO A 55 -2.05 4.28 47.25
CA PRO A 55 -2.25 3.19 48.20
C PRO A 55 -3.29 2.15 47.75
N ALA A 56 -4.24 2.53 46.89
CA ALA A 56 -5.25 1.63 46.32
C ALA A 56 -4.66 0.48 45.49
N GLY A 57 -3.41 0.61 45.04
CA GLY A 57 -2.66 -0.41 44.30
C GLY A 57 -1.94 -1.45 45.17
N HIS A 58 -1.92 -1.28 46.50
CA HIS A 58 -1.30 -2.26 47.39
C HIS A 58 -2.12 -3.56 47.42
N HIS A 59 -1.45 -4.71 47.36
CA HIS A 59 -2.05 -6.06 47.44
C HIS A 59 -3.08 -6.43 46.36
N ARG A 60 -3.17 -5.70 45.23
CA ARG A 60 -4.07 -6.02 44.10
C ARG A 60 -3.50 -7.01 43.06
N GLY A 61 -2.40 -7.69 43.37
CA GLY A 61 -1.82 -8.72 42.51
C GLY A 61 -0.92 -8.18 41.39
N ASN A 62 -1.47 -7.38 40.46
CA ASN A 62 -0.67 -6.74 39.42
C ASN A 62 -0.19 -5.35 39.87
N THR A 63 1.04 -4.99 39.52
CA THR A 63 1.66 -3.73 39.95
C THR A 63 2.48 -3.09 38.84
N ARG A 64 2.70 -1.77 38.91
CA ARG A 64 3.64 -1.08 38.01
C ARG A 64 5.06 -1.59 38.26
N ASN A 65 5.80 -1.88 37.19
CA ASN A 65 7.14 -2.46 37.24
C ASN A 65 8.13 -1.67 36.37
N GLY A 66 8.24 -0.37 36.66
CA GLY A 66 9.17 0.52 35.98
C GLY A 66 8.80 0.83 34.52
N LYS A 67 9.84 1.11 33.72
CA LYS A 67 9.73 1.46 32.31
C LYS A 67 10.76 0.67 31.50
N SER A 68 10.51 0.49 30.20
CA SER A 68 11.45 -0.03 29.22
C SER A 68 11.70 1.00 28.14
N GLN A 69 12.95 1.13 27.73
CA GLN A 69 13.30 1.93 26.57
C GLN A 69 12.82 1.25 25.30
N LYS A 70 12.39 2.06 24.34
CA LYS A 70 11.93 1.63 23.03
C LYS A 70 12.17 2.75 22.03
N THR A 71 12.91 2.46 20.96
CA THR A 71 13.13 3.41 19.86
C THR A 71 12.01 3.27 18.84
N LEU A 72 11.30 4.38 18.60
CA LEU A 72 10.23 4.49 17.64
C LEU A 72 10.71 5.30 16.44
N LYS A 73 10.66 4.74 15.25
CA LYS A 73 11.03 5.39 13.99
C LYS A 73 9.79 6.01 13.34
N GLY A 74 9.83 7.28 12.98
CA GLY A 74 8.70 7.98 12.35
C GLY A 74 9.12 9.26 11.63
N GLU A 75 8.17 10.09 11.20
CA GLU A 75 8.46 11.34 10.46
C GLU A 75 9.31 12.37 11.26
N PHE A 76 9.44 12.18 12.57
CA PHE A 76 10.29 12.97 13.48
C PHE A 76 11.70 12.35 13.69
N GLY A 77 12.09 11.38 12.86
CA GLY A 77 13.32 10.60 13.00
C GLY A 77 13.20 9.48 14.04
N GLU A 78 14.31 9.16 14.72
CA GLU A 78 14.33 8.16 15.79
C GLU A 78 13.93 8.79 17.14
N LEU A 79 12.86 8.29 17.75
CA LEU A 79 12.33 8.77 19.02
C LEU A 79 12.52 7.71 20.11
N GLU A 80 13.39 7.98 21.07
CA GLU A 80 13.55 7.12 22.25
C GLU A 80 12.42 7.37 23.26
N LEU A 81 11.56 6.36 23.43
CA LEU A 81 10.42 6.38 24.34
C LEU A 81 10.69 5.52 25.58
N GLU A 82 10.26 6.01 26.74
CA GLU A 82 10.15 5.21 27.96
C GLU A 82 8.75 4.63 28.13
N THR A 83 8.57 3.39 27.68
CA THR A 83 7.29 2.67 27.76
C THR A 83 7.07 2.10 29.16
N PRO A 84 5.93 2.34 29.82
CA PRO A 84 5.66 1.82 31.14
C PRO A 84 5.27 0.33 31.10
N ARG A 85 5.55 -0.39 32.19
CA ARG A 85 5.31 -1.84 32.27
C ARG A 85 4.58 -2.21 33.56
N ASP A 86 3.77 -3.25 33.48
CA ASP A 86 3.20 -3.93 34.63
C ASP A 86 4.02 -5.19 35.00
N ARG A 87 3.83 -5.69 36.21
CA ARG A 87 4.60 -6.81 36.76
C ARG A 87 4.19 -8.15 36.16
N GLN A 88 2.92 -8.29 35.77
CA GLN A 88 2.38 -9.51 35.17
C GLN A 88 2.48 -9.53 33.63
N ALA A 89 3.02 -8.48 33.01
CA ALA A 89 3.15 -8.32 31.56
C ALA A 89 1.81 -8.39 30.79
N THR A 90 0.69 -8.13 31.46
CA THR A 90 -0.67 -8.16 30.87
C THR A 90 -1.08 -6.84 30.23
N PHE A 91 -0.37 -5.74 30.50
CA PHE A 91 -0.66 -4.44 29.90
C PHE A 91 -0.39 -4.47 28.40
N ASP A 92 -1.37 -4.16 27.56
CA ASP A 92 -1.23 -4.08 26.11
C ASP A 92 -1.53 -2.65 25.61
N PRO A 93 -0.49 -1.81 25.41
CA PRO A 93 -0.67 -0.41 25.04
C PRO A 93 -1.28 -0.26 23.64
N LYS A 94 -2.21 0.68 23.48
CA LYS A 94 -2.90 0.92 22.19
C LYS A 94 -2.20 1.99 21.37
N ILE A 95 -1.64 3.02 22.01
CA ILE A 95 -0.95 4.12 21.32
C ILE A 95 0.34 3.63 20.64
N VAL A 96 1.15 2.84 21.34
CA VAL A 96 2.35 2.22 20.78
C VAL A 96 2.41 0.76 21.20
N ALA A 97 1.98 -0.14 20.31
CA ALA A 97 1.84 -1.57 20.59
C ALA A 97 3.16 -2.23 21.01
N LYS A 98 3.08 -3.38 21.70
CA LYS A 98 4.26 -4.18 22.06
C LYS A 98 5.07 -4.55 20.81
N GLY A 99 6.38 -4.32 20.84
CA GLY A 99 7.27 -4.61 19.72
C GLY A 99 7.18 -3.65 18.52
N GLN A 100 6.20 -2.74 18.48
CA GLN A 100 6.06 -1.77 17.38
C GLN A 100 7.20 -0.75 17.37
N THR A 101 8.18 -0.90 16.50
CA THR A 101 9.31 0.05 16.38
C THR A 101 9.04 1.19 15.40
N ARG A 102 7.82 1.29 14.83
CA ARG A 102 7.47 2.31 13.82
C ARG A 102 6.17 3.05 14.07
N TRP A 103 6.16 4.32 13.70
CA TRP A 103 4.96 5.15 13.68
C TRP A 103 4.12 4.87 12.42
N THR A 104 2.80 4.90 12.56
CA THR A 104 1.86 4.65 11.46
C THR A 104 1.89 5.79 10.44
N GLY A 105 1.85 5.47 9.14
CA GLY A 105 1.94 6.44 8.02
C GLY A 105 3.33 6.54 7.36
N PHE A 106 4.38 6.00 8.00
CA PHE A 106 5.72 5.91 7.39
C PHE A 106 5.74 4.97 6.17
N ASP A 107 5.04 3.84 6.29
CA ASP A 107 4.96 2.82 5.24
C ASP A 107 4.22 3.37 3.98
N ASP A 108 3.21 4.22 4.14
CA ASP A 108 2.50 4.87 3.02
C ASP A 108 3.43 5.76 2.19
N LYS A 109 4.41 6.41 2.83
CA LYS A 109 5.43 7.21 2.12
C LYS A 109 6.37 6.32 1.32
N ILE A 110 6.79 5.20 1.89
CA ILE A 110 7.60 4.19 1.19
C ILE A 110 6.85 3.69 -0.04
N ILE A 111 5.57 3.32 0.11
CA ILE A 111 4.72 2.85 -0.99
C ILE A 111 4.57 3.95 -2.05
N SER A 112 4.33 5.20 -1.65
CA SER A 112 4.21 6.33 -2.58
C SER A 112 5.50 6.59 -3.37
N MET A 113 6.67 6.50 -2.73
CA MET A 113 7.96 6.65 -3.41
C MET A 113 8.24 5.50 -4.39
N TYR A 114 7.94 4.27 -3.97
CA TYR A 114 8.05 3.11 -4.84
C TYR A 114 7.12 3.20 -6.05
N ALA A 115 5.86 3.61 -5.84
CA ALA A 115 4.88 3.84 -6.91
C ALA A 115 5.32 4.93 -7.91
N ARG A 116 6.16 5.89 -7.48
CA ARG A 116 6.77 6.90 -8.36
C ARG A 116 7.99 6.39 -9.12
N GLY A 117 8.37 5.12 -8.96
CA GLY A 117 9.46 4.48 -9.67
C GLY A 117 10.83 4.63 -9.03
N MET A 118 10.91 5.09 -7.76
CA MET A 118 12.18 5.13 -7.04
C MET A 118 12.66 3.71 -6.71
N THR A 119 13.94 3.44 -6.92
CA THR A 119 14.59 2.20 -6.50
C THR A 119 14.67 2.13 -4.97
N THR A 120 14.80 0.92 -4.42
CA THR A 120 14.91 0.74 -2.96
C THR A 120 16.10 1.50 -2.34
N ARG A 121 17.20 1.69 -3.10
CA ARG A 121 18.36 2.49 -2.68
C ARG A 121 18.09 3.99 -2.70
N GLU A 122 17.37 4.48 -3.70
CA GLU A 122 16.96 5.89 -3.76
C GLU A 122 15.97 6.21 -2.64
N ILE A 123 15.03 5.31 -2.35
CA ILE A 123 14.09 5.44 -1.22
C ILE A 123 14.85 5.50 0.10
N GLN A 124 15.84 4.62 0.29
CA GLN A 124 16.70 4.64 1.48
C GLN A 124 17.38 6.00 1.64
N GLY A 125 18.09 6.48 0.61
CA GLY A 125 18.80 7.76 0.69
C GLY A 125 17.84 8.94 0.92
N HIS A 126 16.68 8.92 0.27
CA HIS A 126 15.68 9.98 0.43
C HIS A 126 15.08 10.01 1.85
N LEU A 127 14.86 8.83 2.46
CA LEU A 127 14.40 8.72 3.83
C LEU A 127 15.45 9.17 4.84
N GLU A 128 16.73 8.91 4.57
CA GLU A 128 17.85 9.38 5.38
C GLU A 128 17.99 10.90 5.28
N GLU A 129 17.89 11.49 4.09
CA GLU A 129 18.01 12.93 3.87
C GLU A 129 16.86 13.73 4.51
N ILE A 130 15.62 13.27 4.39
CA ILE A 130 14.45 14.02 4.88
C ILE A 130 14.23 13.77 6.37
N TYR A 131 14.39 12.53 6.83
CA TYR A 131 13.97 12.11 8.17
C TYR A 131 15.14 11.72 9.09
N GLY A 132 16.37 11.63 8.58
CA GLY A 132 17.54 11.19 9.37
C GLY A 132 17.45 9.72 9.80
N ILE A 133 16.69 8.89 9.09
CA ILE A 133 16.46 7.49 9.47
C ILE A 133 17.24 6.57 8.54
N GLU A 134 18.11 5.74 9.11
CA GLU A 134 18.65 4.60 8.40
C GLU A 134 17.59 3.49 8.25
N VAL A 135 17.18 3.25 7.00
CA VAL A 135 16.23 2.21 6.61
C VAL A 135 16.93 1.21 5.70
N SER A 136 16.87 -0.08 6.03
CA SER A 136 17.51 -1.10 5.19
C SER A 136 16.73 -1.35 3.89
N PRO A 137 17.40 -1.69 2.77
CA PRO A 137 16.72 -2.05 1.52
C PRO A 137 15.76 -3.23 1.67
N THR A 138 16.15 -4.24 2.47
CA THR A 138 15.29 -5.38 2.82
C THR A 138 14.00 -4.91 3.45
N LEU A 139 14.08 -3.86 4.26
CA LEU A 139 12.91 -3.35 4.91
C LEU A 139 11.94 -2.67 3.95
N ILE A 140 12.47 -1.87 3.03
CA ILE A 140 11.68 -1.24 1.97
C ILE A 140 10.97 -2.31 1.14
N SER A 141 11.68 -3.39 0.78
CA SER A 141 11.09 -4.55 0.09
C SER A 141 9.95 -5.19 0.88
N ASN A 142 10.12 -5.44 2.18
CA ASN A 142 9.05 -6.03 3.00
C ASN A 142 7.80 -5.14 3.06
N VAL A 143 7.98 -3.81 3.09
CA VAL A 143 6.86 -2.85 3.08
C VAL A 143 6.13 -2.87 1.74
N THR A 144 6.87 -2.88 0.62
CA THR A 144 6.25 -2.97 -0.71
C THR A 144 5.55 -4.31 -0.92
N ASP A 145 6.09 -5.39 -0.35
CA ASP A 145 5.49 -6.72 -0.43
C ASP A 145 4.20 -6.85 0.40
N ALA A 146 4.04 -6.06 1.45
CA ALA A 146 2.82 -6.08 2.27
C ALA A 146 1.57 -5.68 1.47
N VAL A 147 1.73 -4.87 0.42
CA VAL A 147 0.62 -4.43 -0.46
C VAL A 147 0.21 -5.51 -1.47
N ILE A 148 0.97 -6.62 -1.59
CA ILE A 148 0.65 -7.70 -2.55
C ILE A 148 -0.74 -8.27 -2.29
N GLU A 149 -1.16 -8.41 -1.03
CA GLU A 149 -2.50 -8.91 -0.72
C GLU A 149 -3.60 -7.93 -1.17
N GLU A 150 -3.36 -6.63 -1.04
CA GLU A 150 -4.27 -5.60 -1.56
C GLU A 150 -4.32 -5.62 -3.10
N VAL A 151 -3.20 -5.84 -3.77
CA VAL A 151 -3.14 -6.01 -5.23
C VAL A 151 -3.97 -7.23 -5.66
N LYS A 152 -3.87 -8.36 -4.96
CA LYS A 152 -4.69 -9.55 -5.24
C LYS A 152 -6.17 -9.28 -5.05
N LEU A 153 -6.56 -8.55 -4.00
CA LEU A 153 -7.94 -8.14 -3.79
C LEU A 153 -8.43 -7.22 -4.91
N TRP A 154 -7.61 -6.26 -5.34
CA TRP A 154 -7.91 -5.36 -6.46
C TRP A 154 -8.05 -6.11 -7.79
N GLN A 155 -7.23 -7.13 -8.04
CA GLN A 155 -7.31 -7.99 -9.23
C GLN A 155 -8.58 -8.84 -9.26
N ASN A 156 -9.11 -9.23 -8.09
CA ASN A 156 -10.31 -10.06 -7.97
C ASN A 156 -11.56 -9.26 -7.60
N ARG A 157 -11.53 -7.93 -7.73
CA ARG A 157 -12.68 -7.09 -7.39
C ARG A 157 -13.83 -7.36 -8.37
N PRO A 158 -15.10 -7.27 -7.92
CA PRO A 158 -16.23 -7.32 -8.83
C PRO A 158 -16.17 -6.12 -9.78
N LEU A 159 -16.36 -6.39 -11.07
CA LEU A 159 -16.41 -5.38 -12.12
C LEU A 159 -17.86 -5.07 -12.50
N GLU A 160 -18.09 -3.93 -13.15
CA GLU A 160 -19.41 -3.56 -13.66
C GLU A 160 -19.94 -4.57 -14.70
N GLU A 161 -21.26 -4.60 -14.86
CA GLU A 161 -21.94 -5.54 -15.75
C GLU A 161 -21.67 -5.26 -17.24
N LEU A 162 -21.27 -4.03 -17.62
CA LEU A 162 -21.08 -3.68 -19.02
C LEU A 162 -20.00 -2.62 -19.21
N TYR A 163 -19.00 -2.96 -20.03
CA TYR A 163 -18.03 -2.01 -20.55
C TYR A 163 -18.23 -1.85 -22.07
N PRO A 164 -18.75 -0.71 -22.55
CA PRO A 164 -18.97 -0.45 -23.98
C PRO A 164 -17.71 -0.55 -24.85
N ILE A 165 -16.55 -0.28 -24.28
CA ILE A 165 -15.26 -0.29 -24.99
C ILE A 165 -14.24 -0.95 -24.07
N VAL A 166 -13.52 -1.93 -24.59
CA VAL A 166 -12.37 -2.54 -23.91
C VAL A 166 -11.17 -2.57 -24.84
N TYR A 167 -10.06 -2.01 -24.37
CA TYR A 167 -8.76 -2.02 -25.01
C TYR A 167 -7.89 -3.12 -24.40
N LEU A 168 -7.11 -3.77 -25.26
CA LEU A 168 -6.10 -4.75 -24.89
C LEU A 168 -4.76 -4.20 -25.34
N ASP A 169 -3.80 -4.09 -24.43
CA ASP A 169 -2.46 -3.60 -24.73
C ASP A 169 -1.40 -4.51 -24.10
N ALA A 170 -0.17 -4.46 -24.60
CA ALA A 170 0.95 -5.25 -24.13
C ALA A 170 2.21 -4.38 -23.97
N LEU A 171 2.78 -4.40 -22.76
CA LEU A 171 4.01 -3.71 -22.40
C LEU A 171 5.15 -4.71 -22.23
N MET A 172 6.19 -4.58 -23.05
CA MET A 172 7.38 -5.42 -22.94
C MET A 172 8.33 -4.90 -21.86
N VAL A 173 8.53 -5.70 -20.81
CA VAL A 173 9.41 -5.36 -19.68
C VAL A 173 10.52 -6.39 -19.51
N LYS A 174 11.71 -5.92 -19.13
CA LYS A 174 12.84 -6.79 -18.76
C LYS A 174 12.68 -7.20 -17.30
N VAL A 175 12.43 -8.48 -17.07
CA VAL A 175 12.27 -9.05 -15.73
C VAL A 175 13.42 -10.03 -15.49
N ARG A 176 14.00 -9.99 -14.29
CA ARG A 176 14.92 -11.04 -13.84
C ARG A 176 14.08 -12.21 -13.34
N ASP A 177 14.15 -13.34 -14.03
CA ASP A 177 13.44 -14.57 -13.71
C ASP A 177 14.46 -15.72 -13.65
N GLU A 178 14.46 -16.50 -12.57
CA GLU A 178 15.39 -17.62 -12.35
C GLU A 178 16.86 -17.29 -12.66
N GLY A 179 17.32 -16.09 -12.26
CA GLY A 179 18.70 -15.63 -12.46
C GLY A 179 19.02 -15.08 -13.86
N HIS A 180 18.09 -15.18 -14.82
CA HIS A 180 18.26 -14.68 -16.18
C HIS A 180 17.37 -13.46 -16.44
N ILE A 181 17.86 -12.49 -17.22
CA ILE A 181 17.02 -11.35 -17.64
C ILE A 181 16.27 -11.79 -18.89
N GLN A 182 14.94 -11.83 -18.81
CA GLN A 182 14.06 -12.19 -19.90
C GLN A 182 13.07 -11.05 -20.16
N ASN A 183 12.71 -10.86 -21.44
CA ASN A 183 11.63 -9.96 -21.79
C ASN A 183 10.30 -10.67 -21.51
N LYS A 184 9.45 -10.10 -20.66
CA LYS A 184 8.08 -10.56 -20.41
C LYS A 184 7.10 -9.52 -20.93
N ALA A 185 5.96 -9.99 -21.44
CA ALA A 185 4.86 -9.12 -21.81
C ALA A 185 3.94 -8.94 -20.59
N ILE A 186 3.65 -7.69 -20.23
CA ILE A 186 2.57 -7.32 -19.30
C ILE A 186 1.39 -6.90 -20.15
N TYR A 187 0.33 -7.69 -20.13
CA TYR A 187 -0.92 -7.38 -20.80
C TYR A 187 -1.81 -6.55 -19.89
N VAL A 188 -2.30 -5.43 -20.42
CA VAL A 188 -3.17 -4.49 -19.73
C VAL A 188 -4.53 -4.52 -20.41
N VAL A 189 -5.58 -4.70 -19.63
CA VAL A 189 -6.96 -4.58 -20.12
C VAL A 189 -7.58 -3.32 -19.54
N LEU A 190 -7.99 -2.41 -20.42
CA LEU A 190 -8.57 -1.12 -20.05
C LEU A 190 -10.02 -1.04 -20.56
N GLY A 191 -10.98 -0.92 -19.65
CA GLY A 191 -12.38 -0.70 -19.96
C GLY A 191 -12.75 0.78 -19.95
N VAL A 192 -13.75 1.15 -20.74
CA VAL A 192 -14.48 2.41 -20.61
C VAL A 192 -15.88 2.07 -20.15
N ASN A 193 -16.32 2.63 -19.03
CA ASN A 193 -17.66 2.39 -18.48
C ASN A 193 -18.73 3.23 -19.21
N LEU A 194 -19.99 3.12 -18.77
CA LEU A 194 -21.12 3.82 -19.39
C LEU A 194 -21.05 5.34 -19.23
N GLU A 195 -20.35 5.82 -18.21
CA GLU A 195 -20.07 7.23 -17.94
C GLU A 195 -18.90 7.76 -18.78
N GLY A 196 -18.23 6.91 -19.57
CA GLY A 196 -17.08 7.29 -20.38
C GLY A 196 -15.76 7.36 -19.61
N GLN A 197 -15.72 6.86 -18.36
CA GLN A 197 -14.52 6.82 -17.54
C GLN A 197 -13.67 5.59 -17.88
N LYS A 198 -12.36 5.79 -17.97
CA LYS A 198 -11.39 4.73 -18.25
C LYS A 198 -10.98 4.05 -16.95
N GLU A 199 -11.00 2.73 -16.94
CA GLU A 199 -10.65 1.88 -15.80
C GLU A 199 -9.73 0.75 -16.25
N VAL A 200 -8.70 0.42 -15.45
CA VAL A 200 -7.90 -0.79 -15.67
C VAL A 200 -8.65 -1.98 -15.07
N LEU A 201 -9.12 -2.88 -15.94
CA LEU A 201 -9.85 -4.10 -15.55
C LEU A 201 -8.91 -5.19 -15.02
N GLY A 202 -7.66 -5.20 -15.48
CA GLY A 202 -6.65 -6.10 -14.94
C GLY A 202 -5.29 -6.01 -15.62
N LEU A 203 -4.34 -6.74 -15.04
CA LEU A 203 -2.94 -6.84 -15.47
C LEU A 203 -2.51 -8.30 -15.42
N TRP A 204 -1.94 -8.81 -16.51
CA TRP A 204 -1.47 -10.20 -16.61
C TRP A 204 -0.05 -10.25 -17.13
N VAL A 205 0.78 -11.09 -16.54
CA VAL A 205 2.16 -11.32 -16.99
C VAL A 205 2.22 -12.65 -17.72
N ALA A 206 2.68 -12.66 -18.98
CA ALA A 206 2.93 -13.89 -19.71
C ALA A 206 4.36 -13.95 -20.25
N GLN A 207 4.93 -15.16 -20.24
CA GLN A 207 6.21 -15.44 -20.90
C GLN A 207 6.06 -15.64 -22.41
N THR A 208 4.90 -16.14 -22.87
CA THR A 208 4.63 -16.39 -24.29
C THR A 208 3.25 -15.88 -24.67
N GLU A 209 3.19 -15.22 -25.82
CA GLU A 209 1.94 -14.78 -26.42
C GLU A 209 1.26 -15.96 -27.13
N GLY A 210 0.01 -16.24 -26.79
CA GLY A 210 -0.67 -17.39 -27.36
C GLY A 210 -2.18 -17.41 -27.12
N ALA A 211 -2.87 -18.11 -28.01
CA ALA A 211 -4.31 -18.37 -27.99
C ALA A 211 -4.89 -18.68 -26.60
N LYS A 212 -4.19 -19.59 -25.90
CA LYS A 212 -4.62 -20.14 -24.62
C LYS A 212 -4.54 -19.10 -23.50
N PHE A 213 -3.56 -18.21 -23.56
CA PHE A 213 -3.39 -17.14 -22.59
C PHE A 213 -4.56 -16.14 -22.69
N TRP A 214 -4.87 -15.67 -23.89
CA TRP A 214 -6.00 -14.75 -24.09
C TRP A 214 -7.34 -15.38 -23.74
N LEU A 215 -7.52 -16.67 -24.01
CA LEU A 215 -8.71 -17.40 -23.54
C LEU A 215 -8.79 -17.40 -22.00
N GLN A 216 -7.67 -17.61 -21.30
CA GLN A 216 -7.61 -17.54 -19.84
C GLN A 216 -7.98 -16.13 -19.33
N VAL A 217 -7.36 -15.08 -19.87
CA VAL A 217 -7.64 -13.68 -19.50
C VAL A 217 -9.12 -13.35 -19.65
N LEU A 218 -9.72 -13.71 -20.79
CA LEU A 218 -11.14 -13.46 -21.04
C LEU A 218 -12.06 -14.28 -20.13
N THR A 219 -11.66 -15.52 -19.80
CA THR A 219 -12.41 -16.36 -18.85
C THR A 219 -12.38 -15.77 -17.44
N GLU A 220 -11.23 -15.26 -17.01
CA GLU A 220 -11.08 -14.58 -15.72
C GLU A 220 -11.92 -13.30 -15.67
N LEU A 221 -11.87 -12.46 -16.70
CA LEU A 221 -12.73 -11.27 -16.81
C LEU A 221 -14.22 -11.62 -16.79
N GLN A 222 -14.62 -12.71 -17.45
CA GLN A 222 -15.99 -13.20 -17.42
C GLN A 222 -16.41 -13.68 -16.01
N ASN A 223 -15.50 -14.19 -15.20
CA ASN A 223 -15.81 -14.57 -13.83
C ASN A 223 -15.93 -13.35 -12.89
N LEU A 224 -15.29 -12.23 -13.26
CA LEU A 224 -15.33 -10.98 -12.50
C LEU A 224 -16.48 -10.05 -12.91
N THR A 225 -17.08 -10.28 -14.08
CA THR A 225 -18.20 -9.50 -14.64
C THR A 225 -19.45 -10.39 -14.73
N ALA A 226 -20.63 -9.84 -14.40
CA ALA A 226 -21.86 -10.62 -14.51
C ALA A 226 -22.37 -10.77 -15.97
N ALA A 227 -21.93 -9.93 -16.91
CA ALA A 227 -22.37 -10.00 -18.31
C ALA A 227 -21.46 -9.23 -19.31
N ASN A 228 -21.74 -9.48 -20.60
CA ASN A 228 -21.36 -8.78 -21.83
C ASN A 228 -20.16 -7.80 -21.83
N LEU A 229 -19.04 -8.19 -22.47
CA LEU A 229 -17.95 -7.27 -22.80
C LEU A 229 -18.07 -6.82 -24.26
N LEU A 230 -17.94 -5.52 -24.55
CA LEU A 230 -17.70 -5.03 -25.90
C LEU A 230 -16.22 -4.67 -26.02
N ALA A 231 -15.44 -5.52 -26.68
CA ALA A 231 -14.03 -5.27 -26.96
C ALA A 231 -13.87 -4.51 -28.28
N VAL A 232 -13.16 -3.38 -28.24
CA VAL A 232 -12.78 -2.63 -29.44
C VAL A 232 -11.26 -2.54 -29.42
N ASP A 233 -10.64 -3.37 -30.24
CA ASP A 233 -9.21 -3.28 -30.49
C ASP A 233 -8.94 -2.08 -31.43
N GLN A 234 -8.05 -1.18 -31.01
CA GLN A 234 -7.58 -0.07 -31.85
C GLN A 234 -6.06 -0.11 -32.10
N GLY A 235 -5.40 -1.24 -31.82
CA GLY A 235 -3.94 -1.32 -31.87
C GLY A 235 -3.30 -1.20 -33.25
N LEU A 236 -3.95 -1.62 -34.35
CA LEU A 236 -3.25 -1.78 -35.64
C LEU A 236 -4.09 -1.43 -36.90
N GLY A 237 -5.07 -0.53 -36.79
CA GLY A 237 -5.82 -0.05 -37.97
C GLY A 237 -6.83 -1.05 -38.54
N LEU A 238 -7.33 -1.97 -37.72
CA LEU A 238 -8.41 -2.87 -38.10
C LEU A 238 -9.75 -2.40 -37.49
N ASN A 239 -10.72 -2.13 -38.35
CA ASN A 239 -12.09 -1.74 -37.99
C ASN A 239 -12.92 -2.96 -37.52
N TYR A 240 -12.55 -3.61 -36.42
CA TYR A 240 -13.34 -4.72 -35.86
C TYR A 240 -13.80 -4.42 -34.43
N SER A 241 -15.11 -4.40 -34.23
CA SER A 241 -15.76 -4.47 -32.92
C SER A 241 -16.06 -5.93 -32.58
N LEU A 242 -15.59 -6.42 -31.44
CA LEU A 242 -15.87 -7.76 -30.93
C LEU A 242 -16.88 -7.66 -29.79
N VAL A 243 -18.06 -8.24 -29.97
CA VAL A 243 -19.03 -8.41 -28.89
C VAL A 243 -18.76 -9.75 -28.23
N LEU A 244 -18.34 -9.74 -26.97
CA LEU A 244 -18.21 -10.92 -26.11
C LEU A 244 -19.52 -11.10 -25.35
N SER A 245 -20.34 -12.05 -25.80
CA SER A 245 -21.52 -12.52 -25.07
C SER A 245 -21.11 -13.53 -23.98
N PRO A 246 -21.85 -13.64 -22.86
CA PRO A 246 -21.62 -14.65 -21.80
C PRO A 246 -21.65 -16.09 -22.33
N THR A 247 -22.27 -16.32 -23.48
CA THR A 247 -21.97 -17.47 -24.33
C THR A 247 -21.03 -17.01 -25.44
N PHE A 248 -19.80 -17.53 -25.48
CA PHE A 248 -18.83 -17.37 -26.59
C PHE A 248 -19.38 -17.73 -28.01
N ASN A 249 -20.66 -18.10 -28.09
CA ASN A 249 -21.41 -18.47 -29.28
C ASN A 249 -21.97 -17.29 -30.08
N ASP A 250 -22.27 -16.14 -29.47
CA ASP A 250 -22.93 -15.01 -30.16
C ASP A 250 -21.96 -13.87 -30.51
N ILE A 251 -20.82 -14.22 -31.11
CA ILE A 251 -19.89 -13.23 -31.68
C ILE A 251 -20.41 -12.85 -33.08
N LYS A 252 -21.13 -11.73 -33.18
CA LYS A 252 -21.55 -11.15 -34.47
C LYS A 252 -20.43 -10.33 -35.10
N GLY A 253 -19.48 -11.03 -35.74
CA GLY A 253 -18.75 -10.47 -36.88
C GLY A 253 -19.54 -10.71 -38.16
N SER A 254 -19.49 -9.80 -39.14
CA SER A 254 -20.04 -10.06 -40.47
C SER A 254 -19.31 -11.26 -41.11
N GLY A 255 -19.88 -12.45 -40.97
CA GLY A 255 -19.34 -13.73 -41.46
C GLY A 255 -19.10 -14.72 -40.31
N GLY A 256 -19.81 -15.85 -40.33
CA GLY A 256 -20.01 -16.75 -39.18
C GLY A 256 -18.81 -17.56 -38.65
N THR A 257 -19.12 -18.30 -37.57
CA THR A 257 -18.35 -19.19 -36.66
C THR A 257 -17.54 -18.51 -35.55
N GLY A 258 -18.14 -18.41 -34.36
CA GLY A 258 -17.78 -17.50 -33.26
C GLY A 258 -16.57 -17.85 -32.38
N GLY A 259 -16.41 -19.08 -31.88
CA GLY A 259 -15.43 -19.33 -30.81
C GLY A 259 -13.94 -19.33 -31.23
N ALA A 260 -13.59 -20.00 -32.33
CA ALA A 260 -12.19 -20.13 -32.78
C ALA A 260 -11.64 -18.83 -33.39
N ARG A 261 -12.52 -17.92 -33.83
CA ARG A 261 -12.14 -16.67 -34.48
C ARG A 261 -11.67 -15.61 -33.50
N LEU A 262 -12.18 -15.57 -32.28
CA LEU A 262 -11.71 -14.60 -31.29
C LEU A 262 -10.22 -14.79 -31.00
N VAL A 263 -9.85 -16.05 -30.76
CA VAL A 263 -8.47 -16.49 -30.55
C VAL A 263 -7.61 -16.22 -31.78
N GLN A 264 -8.12 -16.51 -32.99
CA GLN A 264 -7.42 -16.22 -34.25
C GLN A 264 -7.29 -14.73 -34.57
N LEU A 265 -8.25 -13.91 -34.16
CA LEU A 265 -8.27 -12.47 -34.43
C LEU A 265 -7.32 -11.75 -33.47
N VAL A 266 -7.37 -12.08 -32.18
CA VAL A 266 -6.37 -11.62 -31.20
C VAL A 266 -4.96 -12.08 -31.62
N LEU A 267 -4.78 -13.35 -32.01
CA LEU A 267 -3.50 -13.82 -32.54
C LEU A 267 -3.05 -13.10 -33.82
N LYS A 268 -3.96 -12.71 -34.73
CA LYS A 268 -3.58 -12.01 -35.97
C LYS A 268 -3.17 -10.56 -35.74
N VAL A 269 -3.61 -9.94 -34.65
CA VAL A 269 -3.25 -8.57 -34.27
C VAL A 269 -1.90 -8.57 -33.52
N SER A 270 -1.63 -9.63 -32.77
CA SER A 270 -0.42 -9.78 -31.96
C SER A 270 0.89 -10.12 -32.71
N PHE A 271 0.84 -10.44 -34.02
CA PHE A 271 2.03 -10.84 -34.82
C PHE A 271 2.34 -9.87 -35.97
#